data_AF-A0A2S4V9B1-F1
#
_entry.id   AF-A0A2S4V9B1-F1
#
_cell.length_a   1.000
_cell.length_b   1.000
_cell.length_c   1.000
_cell.angle_alpha   90.00
_cell.angle_beta   90.00
_cell.angle_gamma   90.00
#
_symmetry.space_group_name_H-M   'P 1'
#
loop_
_entity.id
_entity.type
_entity.pdbx_description
1 polymer ?
#
loop_
_entity_poly.entity_id
_entity_poly.type
_entity_poly.pdbx_seq_one_letter_code
_entity_poly.pdbx_strand_id
1 'polypeptide(L)'
;MTSPAEIKKVLDSCSLLNSKPGKMTPKKFLEIYMSTANSNVAYLRQYWSTDRGLKSTMQLLPLLRNEILRTDGGREAWTSFIQQEAVDILVSQEAPRGNYPQGSFHSSLSVEKSFFTSEEQARQDTALTNQHMPFFLWKKTTSARHPVLPEDFGEVAYHQSLTGHERLNARFRRVATTICSMVAFSNNRRHNGLQLNNSVRFYACGISERVQEYLSHLGLCSSRKTALSALKTLSIEGRASIKAVTGPTLFEEHGATFTSPILCSCSRLEATLYYCLRIILKNEHENLGDECVTLTTDRWNAVVEECYERFCSPQAQRQADKAACPKLGNTLIQLHDFSSVVEVKRSMRAGDVGRLMNAWKKWCIMTQGLTGLTNYSSYPPRMVLLLTVILPPDLRKYLCHNLLISPSGRSNHFVAKDQWLECQNYWIKFLFNQTGNGHSVDRLKELFSLNIGMFAVHPPSCRKCSNPLRPMRAQQSYNNLTKIT
;
A
#
# COMPACT_ATOMS: atom_id res chain seq x y z
N MET A 1 -24.71 -10.20 -55.09
CA MET A 1 -25.27 -9.57 -56.30
C MET A 1 -26.69 -10.07 -56.42
N THR A 2 -27.68 -9.19 -56.30
CA THR A 2 -29.11 -9.54 -56.41
C THR A 2 -29.46 -9.84 -57.87
N SER A 3 -30.21 -10.91 -58.09
CA SER A 3 -30.66 -11.31 -59.42
C SER A 3 -31.73 -10.35 -59.95
N PRO A 4 -31.79 -10.08 -61.27
CA PRO A 4 -32.87 -9.28 -61.87
C PRO A 4 -34.27 -9.77 -61.52
N ALA A 5 -34.44 -11.09 -61.31
CA ALA A 5 -35.71 -11.68 -60.89
C ALA A 5 -36.07 -11.34 -59.44
N GLU A 6 -35.07 -11.22 -58.55
CA GLU A 6 -35.28 -10.83 -57.15
C GLU A 6 -35.68 -9.36 -57.04
N ILE A 7 -35.06 -8.49 -57.84
CA ILE A 7 -35.42 -7.07 -57.91
C ILE A 7 -36.87 -6.90 -58.37
N LYS A 8 -37.29 -7.65 -59.41
CA LYS A 8 -38.68 -7.64 -59.88
C LYS A 8 -39.67 -8.04 -58.76
N LYS A 9 -39.38 -9.11 -58.01
CA LYS A 9 -40.22 -9.53 -56.88
C LYS A 9 -40.33 -8.46 -55.79
N VAL A 10 -39.26 -7.72 -55.51
CA VAL A 10 -39.30 -6.61 -54.55
C VAL A 10 -40.21 -5.49 -55.06
N LEU A 11 -40.07 -5.09 -56.32
CA LEU A 11 -40.90 -4.04 -56.95
C LEU A 11 -42.38 -4.42 -56.99
N ASP A 12 -42.70 -5.67 -57.33
CA ASP A 12 -44.07 -6.19 -57.34
C ASP A 12 -44.67 -6.18 -55.93
N SER A 13 -43.89 -6.58 -54.93
CA SER A 13 -44.30 -6.56 -53.51
C SER A 13 -44.56 -5.14 -53.02
N CYS A 14 -43.68 -4.18 -53.35
CA CYS A 14 -43.91 -2.77 -53.01
C CYS A 14 -45.15 -2.19 -53.70
N SER A 15 -45.43 -2.60 -54.93
CA SER A 15 -46.63 -2.20 -55.67
C SER A 15 -47.90 -2.73 -55.01
N LEU A 16 -47.86 -3.99 -54.55
CA LEU A 16 -48.97 -4.60 -53.80
C LEU A 16 -49.25 -3.88 -52.49
N LEU A 17 -48.21 -3.56 -51.71
CA LEU A 17 -48.34 -2.82 -50.45
C LEU A 17 -48.99 -1.43 -50.65
N ASN A 18 -48.84 -0.82 -51.83
CA ASN A 18 -49.40 0.50 -52.15
C ASN A 18 -50.80 0.44 -52.80
N SER A 19 -51.41 -0.75 -52.91
CA SER A 19 -52.76 -0.94 -53.46
C SER A 19 -53.87 -0.73 -52.40
N LYS A 20 -55.08 -0.36 -52.83
CA LYS A 20 -56.25 -0.18 -51.95
C LYS A 20 -56.92 -1.55 -51.68
N PRO A 21 -57.64 -1.75 -50.54
CA PRO A 21 -58.05 -0.78 -49.52
C PRO A 21 -57.07 -0.58 -48.35
N GLY A 22 -55.89 -1.22 -48.35
CA GLY A 22 -54.95 -1.21 -47.22
C GLY A 22 -53.56 -0.67 -47.58
N LYS A 23 -53.47 0.57 -48.06
CA LYS A 23 -52.19 1.18 -48.44
C LYS A 23 -51.22 1.24 -47.26
N MET A 24 -50.01 0.72 -47.44
CA MET A 24 -48.93 0.83 -46.47
C MET A 24 -47.57 1.04 -47.13
N THR A 25 -46.69 1.75 -46.44
CA THR A 25 -45.30 1.93 -46.90
C THR A 25 -44.47 0.70 -46.52
N PRO A 26 -43.36 0.42 -47.23
CA PRO A 26 -42.43 -0.65 -46.83
C PRO A 26 -41.92 -0.51 -45.38
N LYS A 27 -41.74 0.73 -44.90
CA LYS A 27 -41.37 0.99 -43.50
C LYS A 27 -42.47 0.55 -42.53
N LYS A 28 -43.73 0.92 -42.80
CA LYS A 28 -44.86 0.52 -41.95
C LYS A 28 -45.12 -0.97 -42.00
N PHE A 29 -44.92 -1.60 -43.17
CA PHE A 29 -44.94 -3.05 -43.31
C PHE A 29 -43.91 -3.71 -42.38
N LEU A 30 -42.64 -3.29 -42.43
CA LEU A 30 -41.58 -3.84 -41.57
C LEU A 30 -41.86 -3.62 -40.08
N GLU A 31 -42.35 -2.44 -39.70
CA GLU A 31 -42.74 -2.13 -38.32
C GLU A 31 -43.83 -3.09 -37.81
N ILE A 32 -44.91 -3.28 -38.59
CA ILE A 32 -46.00 -4.20 -38.24
C ILE A 32 -45.50 -5.65 -38.23
N TYR A 33 -44.71 -6.03 -39.22
CA TYR A 33 -44.17 -7.38 -39.36
C TYR A 33 -43.30 -7.78 -38.16
N MET A 34 -42.52 -6.85 -37.61
CA MET A 34 -41.70 -7.05 -36.41
C MET A 34 -42.49 -7.00 -35.09
N SER A 35 -43.52 -6.16 -34.98
CA SER A 35 -44.20 -5.87 -33.70
C SER A 35 -45.51 -6.66 -33.47
N THR A 36 -46.18 -7.15 -34.52
CA THR A 36 -47.51 -7.75 -34.39
C THR A 36 -47.53 -9.08 -33.64
N ALA A 37 -48.49 -9.26 -32.73
CA ALA A 37 -48.72 -10.51 -32.00
C ALA A 37 -49.50 -11.57 -32.81
N ASN A 38 -49.85 -11.31 -34.08
CA ASN A 38 -50.56 -12.27 -34.92
C ASN A 38 -49.74 -13.55 -35.13
N SER A 39 -50.36 -14.71 -34.87
CA SER A 39 -49.70 -16.04 -34.89
C SER A 39 -49.10 -16.40 -36.26
N ASN A 40 -49.78 -16.08 -37.36
CA ASN A 40 -49.29 -16.38 -38.70
C ASN A 40 -48.04 -15.55 -39.04
N VAL A 41 -48.06 -14.26 -38.69
CA VAL A 41 -46.91 -13.38 -38.91
C VAL A 41 -45.75 -13.74 -37.96
N ALA A 42 -46.05 -14.12 -36.72
CA ALA A 42 -45.06 -14.63 -35.77
C ALA A 42 -44.38 -15.91 -36.28
N TYR A 43 -45.14 -16.84 -36.87
CA TYR A 43 -44.61 -18.04 -37.50
C TYR A 43 -43.64 -17.71 -38.65
N LEU A 44 -43.97 -16.73 -39.50
CA LEU A 44 -43.09 -16.32 -40.61
C LEU A 44 -41.75 -15.73 -40.14
N ARG A 45 -41.70 -15.14 -38.94
CA ARG A 45 -40.46 -14.60 -38.36
C ARG A 45 -39.81 -15.51 -37.31
N GLN A 46 -40.34 -16.71 -37.06
CA GLN A 46 -39.90 -17.59 -35.97
C GLN A 46 -38.40 -17.93 -36.01
N TYR A 47 -37.80 -17.96 -37.21
CA TYR A 47 -36.38 -18.28 -37.39
C TYR A 47 -35.44 -17.06 -37.31
N TRP A 48 -35.96 -15.83 -37.26
CA TRP A 48 -35.14 -14.61 -37.32
C TRP A 48 -34.18 -14.47 -36.15
N SER A 49 -34.56 -14.95 -34.96
CA SER A 49 -33.73 -14.95 -33.73
C SER A 49 -33.04 -16.29 -33.45
N THR A 50 -33.31 -17.34 -34.23
CA THR A 50 -32.70 -18.66 -34.04
C THR A 50 -31.29 -18.71 -34.63
N ASP A 51 -30.41 -19.57 -34.13
CA ASP A 51 -29.03 -19.69 -34.61
C ASP A 51 -28.90 -19.88 -36.14
N ARG A 52 -29.88 -20.56 -36.76
CA ARG A 52 -29.91 -20.78 -38.21
C ARG A 52 -30.21 -19.51 -39.02
N GLY A 53 -31.08 -18.63 -38.51
CA GLY A 53 -31.52 -17.41 -39.21
C GLY A 53 -30.85 -16.13 -38.71
N LEU A 54 -30.29 -16.13 -37.50
CA LEU A 54 -29.70 -14.96 -36.87
C LEU A 54 -28.60 -14.33 -37.72
N LYS A 55 -27.76 -15.15 -38.38
CA LYS A 55 -26.67 -14.66 -39.23
C LYS A 55 -27.18 -13.81 -40.39
N SER A 56 -28.25 -14.22 -41.07
CA SER A 56 -28.85 -13.44 -42.16
C SER A 56 -29.66 -12.25 -41.65
N THR A 57 -30.34 -12.38 -40.51
CA THR A 57 -31.02 -11.25 -39.84
C THR A 57 -30.03 -10.13 -39.51
N MET A 58 -28.87 -10.48 -38.93
CA MET A 58 -27.81 -9.51 -38.58
C MET A 58 -27.18 -8.84 -39.81
N GLN A 59 -27.27 -9.43 -41.01
CA GLN A 59 -26.81 -8.79 -42.25
C GLN A 59 -27.71 -7.63 -42.71
N LEU A 60 -28.97 -7.56 -42.25
CA LEU A 60 -29.88 -6.48 -42.59
C LEU A 60 -29.53 -5.17 -41.85
N LEU A 61 -29.01 -5.27 -40.61
CA LEU A 61 -28.72 -4.11 -39.77
C LEU A 61 -27.69 -3.15 -40.39
N PRO A 62 -26.55 -3.59 -40.97
CA PRO A 62 -25.62 -2.71 -41.67
C PRO A 62 -26.24 -2.01 -42.88
N LEU A 63 -27.15 -2.67 -43.61
CA LEU A 63 -27.84 -2.06 -44.76
C LEU A 63 -28.75 -0.92 -44.31
N LEU A 64 -29.52 -1.16 -43.24
CA LEU A 64 -30.40 -0.18 -42.62
C LEU A 64 -29.60 1.00 -42.03
N ARG A 65 -28.51 0.70 -41.31
CA ARG A 65 -27.56 1.70 -40.82
C ARG A 65 -27.02 2.57 -41.95
N ASN A 66 -26.55 1.97 -43.03
CA ASN A 66 -25.95 2.72 -44.14
C ASN A 66 -26.95 3.68 -44.80
N GLU A 67 -28.23 3.30 -44.89
CA GLU A 67 -29.29 4.17 -45.39
C GLU A 67 -29.57 5.33 -44.42
N ILE A 68 -29.62 5.08 -43.11
CA ILE A 68 -29.82 6.11 -42.07
C ILE A 68 -28.67 7.12 -42.07
N LEU A 69 -27.43 6.66 -42.19
CA LEU A 69 -26.24 7.51 -42.12
C LEU A 69 -26.03 8.43 -43.34
N ARG A 70 -26.89 8.36 -44.36
CA ARG A 70 -26.81 9.21 -45.56
C ARG A 70 -26.98 10.70 -45.24
N THR A 71 -27.80 11.04 -44.26
CA THR A 71 -28.08 12.44 -43.86
C THR A 71 -27.39 12.81 -42.55
N ASP A 72 -27.11 14.11 -42.34
CA ASP A 72 -26.55 14.59 -41.08
C ASP A 72 -27.48 14.30 -39.89
N GLY A 73 -28.77 14.61 -40.00
CA GLY A 73 -29.75 14.29 -38.95
C GLY A 73 -29.86 12.78 -38.67
N GLY A 74 -29.66 11.93 -39.67
CA GLY A 74 -29.59 10.48 -39.49
C GLY A 74 -28.34 10.01 -38.75
N ARG A 75 -27.18 10.65 -38.98
CA ARG A 75 -25.95 10.39 -38.22
C ARG A 75 -26.09 10.74 -36.74
N GLU A 76 -26.71 11.87 -36.44
CA GLU A 76 -26.97 12.30 -35.07
C GLU A 76 -27.93 11.33 -34.37
N ALA A 77 -29.08 11.02 -34.99
CA ALA A 77 -30.05 10.09 -34.44
C ALA A 77 -29.46 8.67 -34.22
N TRP A 78 -28.65 8.17 -35.16
CA TRP A 78 -27.95 6.90 -35.01
C TRP A 78 -26.95 6.91 -33.84
N THR A 79 -26.21 8.01 -33.68
CA THR A 79 -25.26 8.17 -32.56
C THR A 79 -25.99 8.13 -31.23
N SER A 80 -27.08 8.89 -31.10
CA SER A 80 -27.91 8.91 -29.89
C SER A 80 -28.53 7.54 -29.59
N PHE A 81 -29.00 6.82 -30.61
CA PHE A 81 -29.51 5.46 -30.45
C PHE A 81 -28.44 4.50 -29.93
N ILE A 82 -27.26 4.47 -30.55
CA ILE A 82 -26.15 3.60 -30.11
C ILE A 82 -25.67 3.98 -28.71
N GLN A 83 -25.65 5.27 -28.38
CA GLN A 83 -25.31 5.73 -27.04
C GLN A 83 -26.30 5.18 -26.00
N GLN A 84 -27.60 5.23 -26.28
CA GLN A 84 -28.61 4.68 -25.38
C GLN A 84 -28.47 3.17 -25.21
N GLU A 85 -28.32 2.41 -26.31
CA GLU A 85 -28.08 0.96 -26.26
C GLU A 85 -26.82 0.62 -25.47
N ALA A 86 -25.74 1.41 -25.63
CA ALA A 86 -24.52 1.23 -24.86
C ALA A 86 -24.74 1.46 -23.35
N VAL A 87 -25.54 2.46 -22.97
CA VAL A 87 -25.93 2.70 -21.57
C VAL A 87 -26.74 1.53 -21.03
N ASP A 88 -27.74 1.06 -21.76
CA ASP A 88 -28.61 -0.04 -21.31
C ASP A 88 -27.81 -1.35 -21.14
N ILE A 89 -26.89 -1.63 -22.06
CA ILE A 89 -25.95 -2.75 -21.91
C ILE A 89 -25.08 -2.58 -20.66
N LEU A 90 -24.52 -1.39 -20.43
CA LEU A 90 -23.66 -1.16 -19.27
C LEU A 90 -24.42 -1.28 -17.94
N VAL A 91 -25.66 -0.80 -17.88
CA VAL A 91 -26.54 -0.96 -16.70
C VAL A 91 -26.87 -2.44 -16.48
N SER A 92 -27.17 -3.19 -17.55
CA SER A 92 -27.47 -4.63 -17.44
C SER A 92 -26.28 -5.47 -16.94
N GLN A 93 -25.06 -4.96 -17.09
CA GLN A 93 -23.83 -5.63 -16.66
C GLN A 93 -23.38 -5.23 -15.25
N GLU A 94 -24.11 -4.36 -14.52
CA GLU A 94 -23.68 -3.88 -13.20
C GLU A 94 -23.29 -5.02 -12.25
N ALA A 95 -22.14 -4.87 -11.59
CA ALA A 95 -21.62 -5.87 -10.67
C ALA A 95 -22.56 -6.12 -9.48
N PRO A 96 -22.56 -7.34 -8.90
CA PRO A 96 -23.41 -7.68 -7.76
C PRO A 96 -23.24 -6.71 -6.59
N ARG A 97 -24.36 -6.19 -6.07
CA ARG A 97 -24.39 -5.29 -4.91
C ARG A 97 -24.32 -6.09 -3.61
N GLY A 98 -23.64 -5.54 -2.61
CA GLY A 98 -23.53 -6.15 -1.28
C GLY A 98 -22.08 -6.47 -0.88
N ASN A 99 -21.93 -7.14 0.25
CA ASN A 99 -20.63 -7.52 0.79
C ASN A 99 -20.03 -8.70 0.02
N TYR A 100 -18.73 -8.63 -0.25
CA TYR A 100 -17.94 -9.74 -0.73
C TYR A 100 -18.08 -10.95 0.23
N PRO A 101 -18.24 -12.22 -0.25
CA PRO A 101 -18.05 -12.69 -1.63
C PRO A 101 -19.28 -12.64 -2.54
N GLN A 102 -20.48 -12.42 -2.01
CA GLN A 102 -21.72 -12.42 -2.80
C GLN A 102 -21.97 -11.08 -3.52
N GLY A 103 -21.34 -10.01 -3.05
CA GLY A 103 -21.32 -8.69 -3.68
C GLY A 103 -19.90 -8.16 -3.90
N SER A 104 -19.80 -6.95 -4.41
CA SER A 104 -18.51 -6.37 -4.82
C SER A 104 -17.79 -5.55 -3.74
N PHE A 105 -18.36 -5.46 -2.53
CA PHE A 105 -17.85 -4.59 -1.46
C PHE A 105 -16.89 -5.29 -0.51
N HIS A 106 -15.69 -4.75 -0.41
CA HIS A 106 -14.70 -5.14 0.59
C HIS A 106 -14.69 -4.12 1.72
N SER A 107 -15.13 -4.54 2.90
CA SER A 107 -15.12 -3.70 4.10
C SER A 107 -13.71 -3.59 4.66
N SER A 108 -13.25 -2.37 4.95
CA SER A 108 -11.97 -2.16 5.64
C SER A 108 -11.96 -2.72 7.06
N LEU A 109 -13.12 -2.99 7.65
CA LEU A 109 -13.24 -3.55 9.00
C LEU A 109 -13.09 -5.08 9.03
N SER A 110 -13.27 -5.76 7.90
CA SER A 110 -13.26 -7.22 7.81
C SER A 110 -12.38 -7.74 6.67
N VAL A 111 -11.46 -6.90 6.15
CA VAL A 111 -10.53 -7.32 5.10
C VAL A 111 -9.43 -8.18 5.70
N GLU A 112 -9.16 -9.32 5.07
CA GLU A 112 -8.17 -10.31 5.51
C GLU A 112 -6.89 -10.25 4.66
N LYS A 113 -5.81 -10.88 5.13
CA LYS A 113 -4.56 -11.03 4.36
C LYS A 113 -4.79 -11.65 2.97
N SER A 114 -5.73 -12.60 2.85
CA SER A 114 -6.08 -13.30 1.62
C SER A 114 -6.48 -12.35 0.47
N PHE A 115 -7.07 -11.19 0.79
CA PHE A 115 -7.46 -10.17 -0.18
C PHE A 115 -6.28 -9.56 -0.96
N PHE A 116 -5.09 -9.52 -0.35
CA PHE A 116 -3.93 -8.84 -0.92
C PHE A 116 -3.03 -9.76 -1.76
N THR A 117 -3.40 -11.03 -1.94
CA THR A 117 -2.65 -11.99 -2.75
C THR A 117 -2.78 -11.67 -4.25
N SER A 118 -1.78 -12.11 -5.04
CA SER A 118 -1.78 -11.93 -6.50
C SER A 118 -2.89 -12.75 -7.17
N GLU A 119 -3.17 -13.95 -6.66
CA GLU A 119 -4.25 -14.82 -7.12
C GLU A 119 -5.61 -14.14 -6.98
N GLU A 120 -5.87 -13.55 -5.82
CA GLU A 120 -7.12 -12.89 -5.52
C GLU A 120 -7.34 -11.64 -6.38
N GLN A 121 -6.28 -10.85 -6.57
CA GLN A 121 -6.29 -9.72 -7.51
C GLN A 121 -6.59 -10.17 -8.95
N ALA A 122 -5.94 -11.24 -9.41
CA ALA A 122 -6.18 -11.78 -10.74
C ALA A 122 -7.61 -12.30 -10.93
N ARG A 123 -8.19 -12.91 -9.88
CA ARG A 123 -9.58 -13.37 -9.88
C ARG A 123 -10.57 -12.21 -9.94
N GLN A 124 -10.35 -11.16 -9.15
CA GLN A 124 -11.17 -9.94 -9.18
C GLN A 124 -11.08 -9.22 -10.53
N ASP A 125 -9.87 -9.07 -11.08
CA ASP A 125 -9.65 -8.48 -12.41
C ASP A 125 -10.37 -9.30 -13.50
N THR A 126 -10.32 -10.63 -13.40
CA THR A 126 -10.99 -11.54 -14.34
C THR A 126 -12.51 -11.46 -14.23
N ALA A 127 -13.07 -11.39 -13.02
CA ALA A 127 -14.50 -11.21 -12.79
C ALA A 127 -14.98 -9.85 -13.32
N LEU A 128 -14.27 -8.77 -13.00
CA LEU A 128 -14.59 -7.43 -13.48
C LEU A 128 -14.60 -7.37 -15.01
N THR A 129 -13.63 -7.99 -15.67
CA THR A 129 -13.50 -7.89 -17.14
C THR A 129 -14.38 -8.86 -17.92
N ASN A 130 -14.62 -10.07 -17.42
CA ASN A 130 -15.40 -11.08 -18.15
C ASN A 130 -16.87 -11.15 -17.74
N GLN A 131 -17.20 -10.81 -16.49
CA GLN A 131 -18.54 -11.00 -15.94
C GLN A 131 -19.25 -9.67 -15.72
N HIS A 132 -18.57 -8.68 -15.13
CA HIS A 132 -19.22 -7.43 -14.74
C HIS A 132 -19.12 -6.31 -15.79
N MET A 133 -18.04 -6.18 -16.56
CA MET A 133 -17.95 -5.15 -17.60
C MET A 133 -17.36 -5.65 -18.92
N PRO A 134 -17.90 -6.74 -19.51
CA PRO A 134 -17.42 -7.27 -20.79
C PRO A 134 -17.67 -6.32 -21.97
N PHE A 135 -18.71 -5.47 -21.95
CA PHE A 135 -18.94 -4.49 -23.02
C PHE A 135 -17.86 -3.41 -23.06
N PHE A 136 -17.38 -2.98 -21.89
CA PHE A 136 -16.35 -1.93 -21.78
C PHE A 136 -14.96 -2.45 -22.19
N LEU A 137 -14.72 -3.76 -22.06
CA LEU A 137 -13.43 -4.39 -22.36
C LEU A 137 -13.53 -5.26 -23.63
N TRP A 138 -13.41 -4.63 -24.80
CA TRP A 138 -13.33 -5.35 -26.07
C TRP A 138 -12.09 -6.26 -26.09
N LYS A 139 -12.30 -7.58 -25.93
CA LYS A 139 -11.28 -8.57 -26.31
C LYS A 139 -11.11 -8.49 -27.82
N LYS A 140 -10.01 -7.89 -28.29
CA LYS A 140 -9.43 -8.37 -29.55
C LYS A 140 -9.21 -9.87 -29.35
N THR A 141 -10.00 -10.68 -30.04
CA THR A 141 -9.81 -12.12 -30.22
C THR A 141 -8.52 -12.35 -31.00
N THR A 142 -7.38 -12.09 -30.38
CA THR A 142 -6.14 -12.75 -30.75
C THR A 142 -6.01 -13.95 -29.84
N SER A 143 -6.12 -15.13 -30.47
CA SER A 143 -5.77 -16.43 -29.94
C SER A 143 -4.38 -16.40 -29.32
N ALA A 144 -4.27 -15.93 -28.08
CA ALA A 144 -3.12 -16.16 -27.24
C ALA A 144 -3.39 -17.46 -26.51
N ARG A 145 -2.69 -18.52 -26.93
CA ARG A 145 -2.65 -19.79 -26.21
C ARG A 145 -2.20 -19.47 -24.78
N HIS A 146 -3.01 -19.92 -23.83
CA HIS A 146 -2.89 -19.72 -22.38
C HIS A 146 -3.12 -18.28 -21.88
N PRO A 147 -4.03 -18.06 -20.92
CA PRO A 147 -3.98 -16.87 -20.10
C PRO A 147 -2.68 -16.92 -19.31
N VAL A 148 -1.67 -16.14 -19.73
CA VAL A 148 -0.49 -15.90 -18.91
C VAL A 148 -0.98 -15.27 -17.62
N LEU A 149 -0.91 -16.04 -16.53
CA LEU A 149 -1.20 -15.56 -15.19
C LEU A 149 -0.24 -14.39 -14.89
N PRO A 150 -0.65 -13.37 -14.12
CA PRO A 150 0.22 -12.28 -13.70
C PRO A 150 1.31 -12.72 -12.69
N GLU A 151 1.87 -13.93 -12.82
CA GLU A 151 2.92 -14.43 -11.92
C GLU A 151 4.15 -13.51 -11.91
N ASP A 152 4.43 -12.78 -13.00
CA ASP A 152 5.67 -12.00 -13.10
C ASP A 152 5.60 -10.50 -12.77
N PHE A 153 4.53 -10.00 -12.17
CA PHE A 153 4.50 -8.60 -11.67
C PHE A 153 4.17 -8.47 -10.18
N GLY A 154 3.69 -9.54 -9.56
CA GLY A 154 3.45 -9.66 -8.12
C GLY A 154 4.64 -10.21 -7.35
N GLU A 155 5.39 -11.16 -7.94
CA GLU A 155 6.61 -11.76 -7.41
C GLU A 155 7.88 -11.14 -8.02
N VAL A 156 8.97 -11.22 -7.27
CA VAL A 156 10.30 -10.78 -7.67
C VAL A 156 10.85 -11.73 -8.73
N ALA A 157 10.55 -11.47 -10.00
CA ALA A 157 11.28 -12.07 -11.11
C ALA A 157 12.40 -11.12 -11.55
N TYR A 158 13.65 -11.55 -11.38
CA TYR A 158 14.83 -10.92 -12.02
C TYR A 158 14.90 -11.22 -13.53
N HIS A 159 13.91 -11.94 -14.08
CA HIS A 159 13.83 -12.33 -15.47
C HIS A 159 12.79 -11.48 -16.20
N GLN A 160 13.16 -10.97 -17.37
CA GLN A 160 12.30 -10.17 -18.23
C GLN A 160 11.49 -11.11 -19.14
N SER A 161 10.36 -11.61 -18.64
CA SER A 161 9.65 -12.75 -19.23
C SER A 161 8.81 -12.44 -20.47
N LEU A 162 8.49 -11.17 -20.75
CA LEU A 162 7.57 -10.79 -21.83
C LEU A 162 8.27 -9.93 -22.90
N THR A 163 8.17 -10.37 -24.16
CA THR A 163 8.80 -9.69 -25.29
C THR A 163 7.82 -8.80 -26.05
N GLY A 164 8.29 -7.65 -26.56
CA GLY A 164 7.61 -6.78 -27.53
C GLY A 164 6.07 -6.66 -27.42
N HIS A 165 5.35 -7.40 -28.28
CA HIS A 165 3.89 -7.37 -28.41
C HIS A 165 3.14 -7.88 -27.17
N GLU A 166 3.71 -8.82 -26.42
CA GLU A 166 3.07 -9.39 -25.24
C GLU A 166 3.04 -8.40 -24.08
N ARG A 167 4.14 -7.63 -23.91
CA ARG A 167 4.20 -6.52 -22.94
C ARG A 167 3.20 -5.42 -23.29
N LEU A 168 3.05 -5.11 -24.57
CA LEU A 168 2.08 -4.13 -25.05
C LEU A 168 0.65 -4.57 -24.71
N ASN A 169 0.30 -5.83 -25.01
CA ASN A 169 -1.01 -6.39 -24.71
C ASN A 169 -1.30 -6.47 -23.21
N ALA A 170 -0.31 -6.88 -22.40
CA ALA A 170 -0.42 -6.90 -20.94
C ALA A 170 -0.65 -5.48 -20.37
N ARG A 171 0.07 -4.47 -20.88
CA ARG A 171 -0.14 -3.06 -20.52
C ARG A 171 -1.54 -2.59 -20.89
N PHE A 172 -1.99 -2.81 -22.13
CA PHE A 172 -3.34 -2.45 -22.55
C PHE A 172 -4.41 -3.09 -21.66
N ARG A 173 -4.27 -4.38 -21.37
CA ARG A 173 -5.19 -5.09 -20.48
C ARG A 173 -5.21 -4.48 -19.08
N ARG A 174 -4.04 -4.16 -18.50
CA ARG A 174 -3.96 -3.58 -17.16
C ARG A 174 -4.61 -2.20 -17.08
N VAL A 175 -4.40 -1.35 -18.10
CA VAL A 175 -5.02 -0.03 -18.10
C VAL A 175 -6.54 -0.14 -18.29
N ALA A 176 -6.99 -1.00 -19.20
CA ALA A 176 -8.41 -1.24 -19.40
C ALA A 176 -9.09 -1.75 -18.11
N THR A 177 -8.50 -2.70 -17.40
CA THR A 177 -9.02 -3.18 -16.10
C THR A 177 -9.03 -2.08 -15.04
N THR A 178 -8.02 -1.20 -15.03
CA THR A 178 -7.95 -0.06 -14.10
C THR A 178 -9.06 0.94 -14.37
N ILE A 179 -9.27 1.32 -15.64
CA ILE A 179 -10.36 2.21 -16.05
C ILE A 179 -11.71 1.57 -15.69
N CYS A 180 -11.88 0.29 -15.99
CA CYS A 180 -13.09 -0.43 -15.61
C CYS A 180 -13.34 -0.37 -14.09
N SER A 181 -12.30 -0.55 -13.28
CA SER A 181 -12.40 -0.47 -11.82
C SER A 181 -12.74 0.94 -11.34
N MET A 182 -12.20 1.97 -12.00
CA MET A 182 -12.49 3.38 -11.68
C MET A 182 -13.95 3.72 -12.00
N VAL A 183 -14.44 3.31 -13.18
CA VAL A 183 -15.83 3.54 -13.61
C VAL A 183 -16.80 2.79 -12.69
N ALA A 184 -16.53 1.51 -12.41
CA ALA A 184 -17.34 0.70 -11.49
C ALA A 184 -17.39 1.32 -10.08
N PHE A 185 -16.25 1.76 -9.55
CA PHE A 185 -16.18 2.43 -8.24
C PHE A 185 -16.87 3.80 -8.23
N SER A 186 -16.83 4.53 -9.34
CA SER A 186 -17.48 5.84 -9.47
C SER A 186 -19.01 5.71 -9.51
N ASN A 187 -19.53 4.72 -10.23
CA ASN A 187 -20.96 4.40 -10.26
C ASN A 187 -21.43 3.84 -8.92
N ASN A 188 -20.62 2.99 -8.29
CA ASN A 188 -20.93 2.39 -7.01
C ASN A 188 -19.67 2.33 -6.14
N ARG A 189 -19.56 3.21 -5.14
CA ARG A 189 -18.43 3.21 -4.18
C ARG A 189 -18.30 1.91 -3.39
N ARG A 190 -19.32 1.05 -3.42
CA ARG A 190 -19.26 -0.30 -2.87
C ARG A 190 -18.56 -1.30 -3.80
N HIS A 191 -18.08 -0.91 -4.97
CA HIS A 191 -17.20 -1.72 -5.82
C HIS A 191 -15.76 -1.24 -5.65
N ASN A 192 -15.15 -1.54 -4.50
CA ASN A 192 -13.92 -0.90 -4.03
C ASN A 192 -12.69 -1.82 -3.96
N GLY A 193 -12.71 -3.01 -4.56
CA GLY A 193 -11.60 -3.97 -4.48
C GLY A 193 -10.24 -3.36 -4.88
N LEU A 194 -10.12 -2.85 -6.11
CA LEU A 194 -8.89 -2.20 -6.57
C LEU A 194 -8.53 -0.98 -5.71
N GLN A 195 -9.52 -0.16 -5.38
CA GLN A 195 -9.32 1.09 -4.64
C GLN A 195 -8.83 0.85 -3.21
N LEU A 196 -9.36 -0.16 -2.53
CA LEU A 196 -8.93 -0.56 -1.20
C LEU A 196 -7.50 -1.11 -1.25
N ASN A 197 -7.23 -2.01 -2.20
CA ASN A 197 -5.90 -2.59 -2.41
C ASN A 197 -4.84 -1.50 -2.64
N ASN A 198 -5.11 -0.58 -3.58
CA ASN A 198 -4.23 0.55 -3.88
C ASN A 198 -4.08 1.50 -2.69
N SER A 199 -5.14 1.75 -1.92
CA SER A 199 -5.07 2.68 -0.78
C SER A 199 -4.13 2.19 0.31
N VAL A 200 -4.15 0.88 0.60
CA VAL A 200 -3.23 0.25 1.55
C VAL A 200 -1.81 0.28 0.99
N ARG A 201 -1.61 -0.05 -0.29
CA ARG A 201 -0.31 0.01 -0.98
C ARG A 201 0.27 1.42 -1.08
N PHE A 202 -0.54 2.46 -1.25
CA PHE A 202 -0.07 3.85 -1.33
C PHE A 202 0.32 4.42 0.01
N TYR A 203 -0.53 4.17 1.01
CA TYR A 203 -0.19 4.51 2.38
C TYR A 203 1.11 3.82 2.78
N ALA A 204 1.22 2.55 2.39
CA ALA A 204 2.41 1.75 2.56
C ALA A 204 3.65 2.35 1.91
N CYS A 205 3.51 2.80 0.68
CA CYS A 205 4.58 3.41 -0.06
C CYS A 205 4.94 4.84 0.39
N GLY A 206 4.51 5.29 1.56
CA GLY A 206 4.85 6.63 2.08
C GLY A 206 4.28 7.77 1.24
N ILE A 207 3.24 7.52 0.44
CA ILE A 207 2.58 8.57 -0.34
C ILE A 207 1.98 9.61 0.62
N SER A 208 2.25 10.89 0.33
CA SER A 208 1.72 12.00 1.12
C SER A 208 0.20 12.00 1.13
N GLU A 209 -0.39 12.51 2.21
CA GLU A 209 -1.85 12.60 2.35
C GLU A 209 -2.50 13.35 1.18
N ARG A 210 -1.91 14.47 0.76
CA ARG A 210 -2.38 15.26 -0.38
C ARG A 210 -2.43 14.47 -1.69
N VAL A 211 -1.40 13.65 -1.96
CA VAL A 211 -1.37 12.81 -3.17
C VAL A 211 -2.39 11.69 -3.07
N GLN A 212 -2.54 11.08 -1.89
CA GLN A 212 -3.53 10.03 -1.67
C GLN A 212 -4.98 10.55 -1.78
N GLU A 213 -5.26 11.76 -1.29
CA GLU A 213 -6.56 12.43 -1.47
C GLU A 213 -6.86 12.70 -2.93
N TYR A 214 -5.87 13.22 -3.68
CA TYR A 214 -6.00 13.44 -5.12
C TYR A 214 -6.29 12.13 -5.88
N LEU A 215 -5.53 11.06 -5.61
CA LEU A 215 -5.75 9.75 -6.21
C LEU A 215 -7.10 9.14 -5.80
N SER A 216 -7.57 9.45 -4.60
CA SER A 216 -8.90 9.04 -4.15
C SER A 216 -10.01 9.77 -4.89
N HIS A 217 -9.85 11.06 -5.16
CA HIS A 217 -10.76 11.81 -6.02
C HIS A 217 -10.82 11.28 -7.45
N LEU A 218 -9.70 10.80 -7.99
CA LEU A 218 -9.67 10.14 -9.30
C LEU A 218 -10.28 8.73 -9.30
N GLY A 219 -10.64 8.17 -8.14
CA GLY A 219 -11.16 6.80 -8.03
C GLY A 219 -10.08 5.72 -8.19
N LEU A 220 -8.80 6.07 -8.04
CA LEU A 220 -7.67 5.13 -8.12
C LEU A 220 -7.39 4.45 -6.78
N CYS A 221 -7.77 5.08 -5.67
CA CYS A 221 -7.68 4.50 -4.33
C CYS A 221 -8.82 4.94 -3.42
N SER A 222 -9.03 4.21 -2.34
CA SER A 222 -9.88 4.65 -1.23
C SER A 222 -9.18 5.71 -0.38
N SER A 223 -9.94 6.34 0.52
CA SER A 223 -9.43 7.38 1.41
C SER A 223 -8.31 6.87 2.31
N ARG A 224 -7.46 7.78 2.80
CA ARG A 224 -6.40 7.48 3.78
C ARG A 224 -6.98 6.85 5.07
N LYS A 225 -8.15 7.32 5.51
CA LYS A 225 -8.87 6.75 6.66
C LYS A 225 -9.26 5.29 6.43
N THR A 226 -9.73 4.96 5.22
CA THR A 226 -10.07 3.58 4.83
C THR A 226 -8.82 2.69 4.82
N ALA A 227 -7.70 3.19 4.29
CA ALA A 227 -6.42 2.46 4.31
C ALA A 227 -5.95 2.18 5.74
N LEU A 228 -5.96 3.19 6.62
CA LEU A 228 -5.62 3.04 8.04
C LEU A 228 -6.55 2.07 8.78
N SER A 229 -7.86 2.13 8.48
CA SER A 229 -8.84 1.19 9.03
C SER A 229 -8.53 -0.25 8.64
N ALA A 230 -8.24 -0.50 7.35
CA ALA A 230 -7.84 -1.81 6.85
C ALA A 230 -6.54 -2.30 7.50
N LEU A 231 -5.53 -1.44 7.60
CA LEU A 231 -4.27 -1.76 8.27
C LEU A 231 -4.47 -2.12 9.75
N LYS A 232 -5.38 -1.44 10.45
CA LYS A 232 -5.74 -1.78 11.83
C LYS A 232 -6.35 -3.18 11.92
N THR A 233 -7.31 -3.52 11.04
CA THR A 233 -7.90 -4.86 10.98
C THR A 233 -6.84 -5.93 10.70
N LEU A 234 -5.97 -5.73 9.71
CA LEU A 234 -4.87 -6.65 9.39
C LEU A 234 -3.87 -6.81 10.55
N SER A 235 -3.63 -5.75 11.33
CA SER A 235 -2.75 -5.84 12.50
C SER A 235 -3.34 -6.70 13.62
N ILE A 236 -4.67 -6.74 13.76
CA ILE A 236 -5.37 -7.60 14.72
C ILE A 236 -5.26 -9.06 14.28
N GLU A 237 -5.52 -9.34 13.00
CA GLU A 237 -5.34 -10.67 12.39
C GLU A 237 -3.88 -11.15 12.57
N GLY A 238 -2.91 -10.31 12.23
CA GLY A 238 -1.48 -10.60 12.40
C GLY A 238 -1.09 -10.86 13.85
N ARG A 239 -1.64 -10.11 14.81
CA ARG A 239 -1.43 -10.36 16.25
C ARG A 239 -1.97 -11.73 16.66
N ALA A 240 -3.14 -12.13 16.14
CA ALA A 240 -3.71 -13.46 16.41
C ALA A 240 -2.84 -14.59 15.84
N SER A 241 -2.35 -14.44 14.61
CA SER A 241 -1.41 -15.40 14.00
C SER A 241 -0.10 -15.50 14.79
N ILE A 242 0.45 -14.38 15.25
CA ILE A 242 1.65 -14.36 16.09
C ILE A 242 1.37 -15.06 17.42
N LYS A 243 0.26 -14.74 18.11
CA LYS A 243 -0.14 -15.37 19.38
C LYS A 243 -0.32 -16.89 19.26
N ALA A 244 -0.82 -17.38 18.12
CA ALA A 244 -0.96 -18.80 17.83
C ALA A 244 0.38 -19.52 17.67
N VAL A 245 1.41 -18.83 17.16
CA VAL A 245 2.76 -19.38 16.96
C VAL A 245 3.63 -19.24 18.22
N THR A 246 3.45 -18.16 19.00
CA THR A 246 4.31 -17.86 20.18
C THR A 246 3.73 -18.28 21.53
N GLY A 247 2.53 -18.88 21.57
CA GLY A 247 1.85 -19.28 22.81
C GLY A 247 1.29 -18.09 23.64
N PRO A 248 0.44 -18.36 24.66
CA PRO A 248 -0.30 -17.32 25.41
C PRO A 248 0.58 -16.35 26.21
N THR A 249 1.82 -16.74 26.53
CA THR A 249 2.66 -16.10 27.55
C THR A 249 3.45 -14.87 27.08
N LEU A 250 3.40 -14.51 25.79
CA LEU A 250 4.25 -13.43 25.26
C LEU A 250 3.54 -12.11 24.93
N PHE A 251 2.20 -12.04 25.01
CA PHE A 251 1.46 -10.85 24.52
C PHE A 251 0.41 -10.26 25.47
N GLU A 252 0.22 -10.81 26.67
CA GLU A 252 -0.88 -10.39 27.55
C GLU A 252 -0.55 -9.40 28.67
N GLU A 253 0.71 -8.98 28.87
CA GLU A 253 0.99 -7.90 29.83
C GLU A 253 1.75 -6.69 29.29
N HIS A 254 2.50 -6.78 28.20
CA HIS A 254 3.30 -5.63 27.75
C HIS A 254 3.22 -5.49 26.24
N GLY A 255 2.60 -4.38 25.79
CA GLY A 255 2.57 -4.00 24.39
C GLY A 255 3.99 -4.00 23.81
N ALA A 256 4.21 -4.89 22.85
CA ALA A 256 5.32 -4.88 21.90
C ALA A 256 6.67 -4.43 22.47
N THR A 257 7.42 -5.35 23.06
CA THR A 257 8.86 -5.16 23.21
C THR A 257 9.58 -6.49 23.19
N PHE A 258 9.91 -6.94 21.98
CA PHE A 258 11.13 -7.73 21.74
C PHE A 258 12.33 -6.78 21.92
N THR A 259 12.46 -6.18 23.10
CA THR A 259 13.59 -5.32 23.45
C THR A 259 14.38 -6.01 24.56
N SER A 260 15.35 -6.80 24.10
CA SER A 260 16.71 -6.91 24.62
C SER A 260 16.93 -7.38 26.08
N PRO A 261 17.88 -8.31 26.31
CA PRO A 261 18.50 -8.57 27.62
C PRO A 261 18.87 -7.30 28.42
N ILE A 262 19.15 -6.19 27.73
CA ILE A 262 19.52 -4.91 28.33
C ILE A 262 18.38 -4.30 29.16
N LEU A 263 17.12 -4.42 28.72
CA LEU A 263 15.98 -3.85 29.48
C LEU A 263 15.72 -4.65 30.76
N CYS A 264 15.79 -5.98 30.68
CA CYS A 264 15.72 -6.85 31.86
C CYS A 264 16.84 -6.51 32.86
N SER A 265 18.06 -6.28 32.38
CA SER A 265 19.18 -5.86 33.22
C SER A 265 19.02 -4.47 33.83
N CYS A 266 18.39 -3.51 33.13
CA CYS A 266 18.08 -2.18 33.68
C CYS A 266 17.06 -2.28 34.83
N SER A 267 15.99 -3.04 34.66
CA SER A 267 14.99 -3.26 35.73
C SER A 267 15.61 -4.01 36.91
N ARG A 268 16.50 -4.97 36.64
CA ARG A 268 17.24 -5.68 37.68
C ARG A 268 18.14 -4.73 38.47
N LEU A 269 18.86 -3.81 37.80
CA LEU A 269 19.66 -2.78 38.46
C LEU A 269 18.82 -1.96 39.46
N GLU A 270 17.67 -1.45 39.01
CA GLU A 270 16.80 -0.60 39.83
C GLU A 270 16.24 -1.36 41.05
N ALA A 271 15.82 -2.61 40.85
CA ALA A 271 15.36 -3.48 41.94
C ALA A 271 16.49 -3.80 42.94
N THR A 272 17.70 -4.06 42.45
CA THR A 272 18.86 -4.31 43.32
C THR A 272 19.26 -3.06 44.10
N LEU A 273 19.29 -1.88 43.47
CA LEU A 273 19.54 -0.62 44.17
C LEU A 273 18.47 -0.31 45.23
N TYR A 274 17.20 -0.58 44.91
CA TYR A 274 16.12 -0.48 45.88
C TYR A 274 16.35 -1.40 47.08
N TYR A 275 16.74 -2.66 46.83
CA TYR A 275 17.09 -3.60 47.89
C TYR A 275 18.29 -3.13 48.72
N CYS A 276 19.36 -2.62 48.09
CA CYS A 276 20.51 -2.05 48.79
C CYS A 276 20.12 -0.89 49.73
N LEU A 277 19.23 -0.01 49.28
CA LEU A 277 18.69 1.08 50.10
C LEU A 277 17.88 0.53 51.29
N ARG A 278 17.09 -0.52 51.07
CA ARG A 278 16.30 -1.17 52.12
C ARG A 278 17.18 -1.81 53.21
N ILE A 279 18.33 -2.39 52.83
CA ILE A 279 19.31 -2.91 53.79
C ILE A 279 19.84 -1.80 54.71
N ILE A 280 20.10 -0.61 54.16
CA ILE A 280 20.63 0.52 54.95
C ILE A 280 19.55 1.12 55.84
N LEU A 281 18.32 1.20 55.32
CA LEU A 281 17.16 1.60 56.09
C LEU A 281 16.71 0.53 57.10
N LYS A 282 17.32 -0.67 57.09
CA LYS A 282 17.04 -1.81 57.96
C LYS A 282 15.59 -2.29 57.91
N ASN A 283 15.01 -2.25 56.71
CA ASN A 283 13.63 -2.63 56.49
C ASN A 283 13.47 -3.61 55.31
N GLU A 284 14.52 -4.34 54.93
CA GLU A 284 14.55 -5.25 53.78
C GLU A 284 13.48 -6.35 53.80
N HIS A 285 12.94 -6.68 54.98
CA HIS A 285 11.92 -7.72 55.15
C HIS A 285 10.53 -7.16 55.49
N GLU A 286 10.38 -5.85 55.59
CA GLU A 286 9.12 -5.19 55.92
C GLU A 286 8.23 -5.02 54.68
N ASN A 287 6.91 -5.17 54.81
CA ASN A 287 5.99 -4.83 53.73
C ASN A 287 5.64 -3.33 53.83
N LEU A 288 6.28 -2.51 53.01
CA LEU A 288 5.95 -1.09 52.91
C LEU A 288 4.66 -1.00 52.09
N GLY A 289 3.53 -0.73 52.75
CA GLY A 289 2.24 -0.50 52.08
C GLY A 289 2.25 0.77 51.20
N ASP A 290 1.07 1.25 50.82
CA ASP A 290 0.95 2.38 49.89
C ASP A 290 1.29 3.76 50.52
N GLU A 291 1.49 3.84 51.84
CA GLU A 291 1.81 5.09 52.53
C GLU A 291 3.28 5.49 52.36
N CYS A 292 3.50 6.68 51.78
CA CYS A 292 4.84 7.23 51.59
C CYS A 292 5.42 7.78 52.91
N VAL A 293 6.50 7.15 53.39
CA VAL A 293 7.27 7.65 54.52
C VAL A 293 8.05 8.91 54.12
N THR A 294 7.90 9.99 54.87
CA THR A 294 8.66 11.23 54.64
C THR A 294 9.97 11.19 55.43
N LEU A 295 11.10 11.31 54.72
CA LEU A 295 12.44 11.39 55.30
C LEU A 295 12.97 12.82 55.18
N THR A 296 13.76 13.27 56.15
CA THR A 296 14.50 14.54 56.02
C THR A 296 15.55 14.41 54.92
N THR A 297 15.82 15.51 54.21
CA THR A 297 16.81 15.54 53.11
C THR A 297 18.20 15.10 53.59
N ASP A 298 18.63 15.52 54.78
CA ASP A 298 19.93 15.13 55.35
C ASP A 298 20.02 13.62 55.60
N ARG A 299 18.94 13.04 56.17
CA ARG A 299 18.87 11.59 56.40
C ARG A 299 18.86 10.82 55.08
N TRP A 300 18.12 11.29 54.09
CA TRP A 300 18.10 10.68 52.77
C TRP A 300 19.49 10.71 52.11
N ASN A 301 20.17 11.85 52.13
CA ASN A 301 21.52 11.99 51.58
C ASN A 301 22.51 11.06 52.29
N ALA A 302 22.44 10.96 53.62
CA ALA A 302 23.29 10.03 54.38
C ALA A 302 23.04 8.56 53.99
N VAL A 303 21.79 8.17 53.80
CA VAL A 303 21.42 6.81 53.34
C VAL A 303 21.94 6.53 51.93
N VAL A 304 21.84 7.52 51.03
CA VAL A 304 22.37 7.39 49.66
C VAL A 304 23.90 7.25 49.66
N GLU A 305 24.59 8.05 50.47
CA GLU A 305 26.05 7.99 50.57
C GLU A 305 26.53 6.65 51.17
N GLU A 306 25.86 6.16 52.22
CA GLU A 306 26.13 4.84 52.78
C GLU A 306 25.89 3.73 51.74
N CYS A 307 24.85 3.86 50.90
CA CYS A 307 24.54 2.91 49.83
C CYS A 307 25.62 2.90 48.76
N TYR A 308 26.11 4.08 48.41
CA TYR A 308 27.20 4.23 47.48
C TYR A 308 28.47 3.58 48.03
N GLU A 309 28.91 3.96 49.23
CA GLU A 309 30.14 3.46 49.84
C GLU A 309 30.11 1.95 50.04
N ARG A 310 28.98 1.39 50.47
CA ARG A 310 28.84 -0.03 50.79
C ARG A 310 28.66 -0.95 49.58
N PHE A 311 28.02 -0.48 48.51
CA PHE A 311 27.62 -1.34 47.39
C PHE A 311 28.09 -0.86 46.01
N CYS A 312 28.27 0.44 45.80
CA CYS A 312 28.57 1.00 44.47
C CYS A 312 30.01 1.53 44.33
N SER A 313 30.76 1.59 45.42
CA SER A 313 32.14 2.10 45.42
C SER A 313 33.12 1.09 44.81
N PRO A 314 34.23 1.55 44.20
CA PRO A 314 35.31 0.67 43.77
C PRO A 314 35.90 -0.17 44.91
N GLN A 315 35.86 0.36 46.14
CA GLN A 315 36.32 -0.32 47.35
C GLN A 315 35.42 -1.51 47.67
N ALA A 316 34.09 -1.33 47.62
CA ALA A 316 33.11 -2.40 47.84
C ALA A 316 33.32 -3.55 46.84
N GLN A 317 33.57 -3.23 45.57
CA GLN A 317 33.87 -4.23 44.54
C GLN A 317 35.14 -5.03 44.85
N ARG A 318 36.26 -4.34 45.17
CA ARG A 318 37.53 -5.01 45.53
C ARG A 318 37.42 -5.87 46.80
N GLN A 319 36.58 -5.47 47.75
CA GLN A 319 36.32 -6.26 48.95
C GLN A 319 35.48 -7.49 48.63
N ALA A 320 34.46 -7.36 47.79
CA ALA A 320 33.63 -8.47 47.34
C ALA A 320 34.43 -9.50 46.51
N ASP A 321 35.38 -9.05 45.68
CA ASP A 321 36.27 -9.93 44.91
C ASP A 321 37.20 -10.77 45.81
N LYS A 322 37.57 -10.24 46.98
CA LYS A 322 38.36 -10.97 48.00
C LYS A 322 37.50 -11.91 48.85
N ALA A 323 36.18 -11.72 48.86
CA ALA A 323 35.27 -12.55 49.65
C ALA A 323 35.00 -13.89 48.94
N ALA A 324 34.77 -14.96 49.70
CA ALA A 324 34.46 -16.29 49.16
C ALA A 324 33.07 -16.41 48.49
N CYS A 325 32.42 -15.29 48.15
CA CYS A 325 31.08 -15.24 47.55
C CYS A 325 31.11 -14.62 46.15
N PRO A 326 31.30 -15.44 45.09
CA PRO A 326 31.33 -14.95 43.70
C PRO A 326 30.04 -14.23 43.27
N LYS A 327 28.90 -14.59 43.88
CA LYS A 327 27.59 -13.99 43.58
C LYS A 327 27.56 -12.50 43.97
N LEU A 328 28.17 -12.14 45.10
CA LEU A 328 28.21 -10.76 45.56
C LEU A 328 29.07 -9.91 44.63
N GLY A 329 30.30 -10.36 44.32
CA GLY A 329 31.19 -9.69 43.38
C GLY A 329 30.54 -9.43 42.03
N ASN A 330 29.92 -10.46 41.43
CA ASN A 330 29.20 -10.32 40.15
C ASN A 330 28.04 -9.32 40.22
N THR A 331 27.32 -9.26 41.35
CA THR A 331 26.20 -8.32 41.53
C THR A 331 26.70 -6.88 41.62
N LEU A 332 27.81 -6.63 42.34
CA LEU A 332 28.39 -5.29 42.44
C LEU A 332 28.99 -4.82 41.10
N ILE A 333 29.64 -5.72 40.36
CA ILE A 333 30.10 -5.45 38.98
C ILE A 333 28.91 -5.07 38.10
N GLN A 334 27.81 -5.83 38.17
CA GLN A 334 26.60 -5.51 37.41
C GLN A 334 26.04 -4.14 37.79
N LEU A 335 25.99 -3.82 39.10
CA LEU A 335 25.53 -2.52 39.59
C LEU A 335 26.35 -1.37 39.01
N HIS A 336 27.67 -1.52 39.03
CA HIS A 336 28.60 -0.52 38.50
C HIS A 336 28.45 -0.34 36.98
N ASP A 337 28.57 -1.42 36.20
CA ASP A 337 28.67 -1.32 34.74
C ASP A 337 27.34 -0.91 34.08
N PHE A 338 26.21 -1.46 34.57
CA PHE A 338 24.89 -1.12 34.04
C PHE A 338 24.38 0.25 34.48
N SER A 339 24.96 0.87 35.51
CA SER A 339 24.59 2.23 35.93
C SER A 339 24.71 3.23 34.77
N SER A 340 25.78 3.10 33.97
CA SER A 340 26.04 3.97 32.82
C SER A 340 25.02 3.75 31.69
N VAL A 341 24.52 2.53 31.52
CA VAL A 341 23.48 2.17 30.53
C VAL A 341 22.13 2.76 30.93
N VAL A 342 21.77 2.65 32.22
CA VAL A 342 20.53 3.26 32.75
C VAL A 342 20.59 4.77 32.64
N GLU A 343 21.74 5.39 32.91
CA GLU A 343 21.93 6.83 32.76
C GLU A 343 21.80 7.29 31.29
N VAL A 344 22.40 6.56 30.35
CA VAL A 344 22.21 6.83 28.90
C VAL A 344 20.74 6.71 28.51
N LYS A 345 20.04 5.67 28.96
CA LYS A 345 18.61 5.49 28.67
C LYS A 345 17.76 6.64 29.22
N ARG A 346 18.02 7.07 30.46
CA ARG A 346 17.28 8.17 31.11
C ARG A 346 17.57 9.52 30.46
N SER A 347 18.84 9.82 30.17
CA SER A 347 19.24 11.05 29.48
C SER A 347 18.68 11.14 28.06
N MET A 348 18.72 10.03 27.30
CA MET A 348 18.07 9.95 25.99
C MET A 348 16.56 10.21 26.09
N ARG A 349 15.87 9.57 27.04
CA ARG A 349 14.42 9.76 27.24
C ARG A 349 14.08 11.21 27.58
N ALA A 350 14.89 11.86 28.40
CA ALA A 350 14.74 13.26 28.78
C ALA A 350 15.14 14.27 27.67
N GLY A 351 15.81 13.81 26.61
CA GLY A 351 16.37 14.70 25.59
C GLY A 351 17.63 15.46 26.05
N ASP A 352 18.26 15.03 27.15
CA ASP A 352 19.43 15.69 27.74
C ASP A 352 20.73 15.19 27.11
N VAL A 353 21.16 15.89 26.07
CA VAL A 353 22.38 15.58 25.33
C VAL A 353 23.65 15.82 26.17
N GLY A 354 23.60 16.71 27.17
CA GLY A 354 24.74 16.98 28.04
C GLY A 354 25.07 15.78 28.92
N ARG A 355 24.05 15.23 29.59
CA ARG A 355 24.18 13.99 30.36
C ARG A 355 24.60 12.81 29.49
N LEU A 356 24.01 12.71 28.29
CA LEU A 356 24.38 11.69 27.31
C LEU A 356 25.87 11.75 26.94
N MET A 357 26.40 12.96 26.71
CA MET A 357 27.80 13.17 26.34
C MET A 357 28.77 12.76 27.45
N ASN A 358 28.40 12.97 28.72
CA ASN A 358 29.22 12.54 29.85
C ASN A 358 29.34 11.01 29.95
N ALA A 359 28.26 10.28 29.67
CA ALA A 359 28.30 8.83 29.60
C ALA A 359 29.12 8.34 28.38
N TRP A 360 28.93 8.96 27.21
CA TRP A 360 29.67 8.61 25.99
C TRP A 360 31.19 8.77 26.14
N LYS A 361 31.66 9.82 26.84
CA LYS A 361 33.10 9.98 27.17
C LYS A 361 33.66 8.78 27.93
N LYS A 362 32.92 8.24 28.91
CA LYS A 362 33.32 7.03 29.65
C LYS A 362 33.31 5.79 28.74
N TRP A 363 32.28 5.67 27.91
CA TRP A 363 32.14 4.56 26.97
C TRP A 363 33.24 4.53 25.91
N CYS A 364 33.77 5.68 25.51
CA CYS A 364 34.90 5.77 24.58
C CYS A 364 36.15 5.03 25.10
N ILE A 365 36.35 5.01 26.42
CA ILE A 365 37.46 4.29 27.05
C ILE A 365 37.11 2.81 27.19
N MET A 366 35.91 2.50 27.71
CA MET A 366 35.48 1.11 27.92
C MET A 366 35.47 0.30 26.62
N THR A 367 35.02 0.90 25.52
CA THR A 367 34.96 0.25 24.20
C THR A 367 36.33 -0.07 23.61
N GLN A 368 37.43 0.53 24.08
CA GLN A 368 38.79 0.12 23.69
C GLN A 368 39.20 -1.21 24.34
N GLY A 369 38.70 -1.48 25.55
CA GLY A 369 39.06 -2.67 26.33
C GLY A 369 38.21 -3.90 26.02
N LEU A 370 37.10 -3.75 25.30
CA LEU A 370 36.16 -4.83 25.00
C LEU A 370 36.47 -5.49 23.66
N THR A 371 36.83 -6.77 23.68
CA THR A 371 37.06 -7.57 22.48
C THR A 371 35.73 -7.84 21.74
N GLY A 372 35.68 -7.61 20.43
CA GLY A 372 34.51 -7.85 19.58
C GLY A 372 33.67 -6.61 19.22
N LEU A 373 33.99 -5.43 19.77
CA LEU A 373 33.31 -4.16 19.48
C LEU A 373 34.13 -3.25 18.53
N THR A 374 34.68 -3.79 17.45
CA THR A 374 35.63 -3.10 16.55
C THR A 374 35.09 -1.82 15.88
N ASN A 375 33.78 -1.75 15.60
CA ASN A 375 33.17 -0.52 15.09
C ASN A 375 33.00 0.54 16.19
N TYR A 376 32.67 0.11 17.41
CA TYR A 376 32.45 0.98 18.56
C TYR A 376 33.73 1.43 19.26
N SER A 377 34.88 0.83 18.95
CA SER A 377 36.17 1.33 19.41
C SER A 377 36.64 2.57 18.61
N SER A 378 36.06 2.87 17.46
CA SER A 378 36.49 4.01 16.63
C SER A 378 35.41 5.09 16.45
N TYR A 379 34.14 4.70 16.29
CA TYR A 379 33.06 5.65 16.00
C TYR A 379 32.68 6.57 17.19
N PRO A 380 32.35 6.06 18.38
CA PRO A 380 32.02 6.89 19.54
C PRO A 380 33.14 7.88 19.92
N PRO A 381 34.43 7.48 19.99
CA PRO A 381 35.51 8.44 20.26
C PRO A 381 35.60 9.56 19.24
N ARG A 382 35.46 9.23 17.94
CA ARG A 382 35.44 10.24 16.87
C ARG A 382 34.25 11.19 17.01
N MET A 383 33.06 10.67 17.30
CA MET A 383 31.86 11.49 17.47
C MET A 383 31.98 12.42 18.69
N VAL A 384 32.50 11.91 19.81
CA VAL A 384 32.74 12.70 21.02
C VAL A 384 33.75 13.80 20.73
N LEU A 385 34.91 13.50 20.13
CA LEU A 385 35.91 14.51 19.77
C LEU A 385 35.36 15.54 18.78
N LEU A 386 34.58 15.11 17.79
CA LEU A 386 33.94 15.98 16.82
C LEU A 386 33.04 17.01 17.52
N LEU A 387 32.16 16.53 18.40
CA LEU A 387 31.17 17.36 19.08
C LEU A 387 31.73 18.14 20.27
N THR A 388 32.87 17.76 20.84
CA THR A 388 33.41 18.43 22.04
C THR A 388 34.60 19.32 21.77
N VAL A 389 35.42 18.99 20.76
CA VAL A 389 36.71 19.65 20.51
C VAL A 389 36.79 20.28 19.12
N ILE A 390 36.37 19.55 18.08
CA ILE A 390 36.66 19.93 16.68
C ILE A 390 35.67 20.98 16.14
N LEU A 391 34.38 20.81 16.39
CA LEU A 391 33.37 21.66 15.77
C LEU A 391 33.23 23.04 16.45
N PRO A 392 33.03 24.11 15.67
CA PRO A 392 32.63 25.41 16.18
C PRO A 392 31.36 25.34 17.06
N PRO A 393 31.20 26.23 18.06
CA PRO A 393 30.10 26.18 19.02
C PRO A 393 28.70 26.08 18.40
N ASP A 394 28.46 26.80 17.30
CA ASP A 394 27.16 26.83 16.63
C ASP A 394 26.85 25.51 15.92
N LEU A 395 27.83 24.93 15.22
CA LEU A 395 27.68 23.63 14.56
C LEU A 395 27.55 22.50 15.59
N ARG A 396 28.29 22.57 16.69
CA ARG A 396 28.13 21.65 17.82
C ARG A 396 26.71 21.70 18.37
N LYS A 397 26.19 22.90 18.65
CA LYS A 397 24.83 23.08 19.18
C LYS A 397 23.79 22.48 18.22
N TYR A 398 23.92 22.79 16.93
CA TYR A 398 23.05 22.25 15.89
C TYR A 398 23.07 20.70 15.87
N LEU A 399 24.26 20.09 15.78
CA LEU A 399 24.36 18.63 15.72
C LEU A 399 23.90 17.95 17.01
N CYS A 400 24.24 18.50 18.18
CA CYS A 400 23.75 17.99 19.47
C CYS A 400 22.22 17.98 19.53
N HIS A 401 21.57 19.06 19.09
CA HIS A 401 20.10 19.14 19.03
C HIS A 401 19.47 18.17 18.02
N ASN A 402 20.25 17.63 17.08
CA ASN A 402 19.80 16.68 16.06
C ASN A 402 20.10 15.21 16.39
N LEU A 403 20.76 14.92 17.52
CA LEU A 403 21.06 13.54 17.93
C LEU A 403 19.82 12.78 18.40
N LEU A 404 18.89 13.48 19.05
CA LEU A 404 17.69 12.93 19.65
C LEU A 404 16.45 13.57 19.02
N ILE A 405 15.37 12.81 18.93
CA ILE A 405 14.08 13.29 18.46
C ILE A 405 12.97 12.84 19.41
N SER A 406 11.89 13.61 19.53
CA SER A 406 10.69 13.19 20.27
C SER A 406 9.57 12.85 19.27
N PRO A 407 9.31 11.56 18.98
CA PRO A 407 8.32 11.18 17.97
C PRO A 407 6.90 11.61 18.30
N SER A 408 6.57 11.67 19.59
CA SER A 408 5.24 12.07 20.08
C SER A 408 5.15 13.54 20.47
N GLY A 409 6.27 14.27 20.45
CA GLY A 409 6.38 15.63 20.97
C GLY A 409 6.22 15.75 22.50
N ARG A 410 6.05 14.63 23.22
CA ARG A 410 5.87 14.64 24.68
C ARG A 410 7.21 14.79 25.41
N SER A 411 7.17 15.41 26.58
CA SER A 411 8.30 15.40 27.51
C SER A 411 8.63 13.96 27.93
N ASN A 412 9.91 13.68 28.20
CA ASN A 412 10.39 12.34 28.56
C ASN A 412 10.03 11.24 27.53
N HIS A 413 9.96 11.59 26.24
CA HIS A 413 9.65 10.68 25.15
C HIS A 413 10.61 10.86 23.95
N PHE A 414 11.85 11.25 24.24
CA PHE A 414 12.92 11.33 23.24
C PHE A 414 13.53 9.94 22.99
N VAL A 415 13.96 9.72 21.75
CA VAL A 415 14.68 8.53 21.30
C VAL A 415 15.85 8.94 20.41
N ALA A 416 16.84 8.06 20.24
CA ALA A 416 17.89 8.29 19.25
C ALA A 416 17.30 8.37 17.85
N LYS A 417 17.83 9.28 17.03
CA LYS A 417 17.41 9.41 15.63
C LYS A 417 17.56 8.08 14.86
N ASP A 418 18.64 7.36 15.11
CA ASP A 418 18.90 6.07 14.46
C ASP A 418 17.90 4.99 14.90
N GLN A 419 17.57 4.92 16.20
CA GLN A 419 16.53 4.03 16.71
C GLN A 419 15.16 4.34 16.09
N TRP A 420 14.81 5.61 15.94
CA TRP A 420 13.58 5.99 15.25
C TRP A 420 13.60 5.58 13.79
N LEU A 421 14.72 5.80 13.10
CA LEU A 421 14.93 5.37 11.72
C LEU A 421 14.80 3.85 11.59
N GLU A 422 15.35 3.07 12.52
CA GLU A 422 15.18 1.62 12.60
C GLU A 422 13.72 1.22 12.81
N CYS A 423 12.98 1.91 13.69
CA CYS A 423 11.54 1.66 13.84
C CYS A 423 10.80 1.93 12.54
N GLN A 424 11.09 3.06 11.85
CA GLN A 424 10.50 3.36 10.55
C GLN A 424 10.88 2.30 9.50
N ASN A 425 12.14 1.90 9.46
CA ASN A 425 12.64 0.86 8.57
C ASN A 425 12.03 -0.51 8.88
N TYR A 426 11.78 -0.83 10.15
CA TYR A 426 11.10 -2.04 10.57
C TYR A 426 9.65 -2.03 10.06
N TRP A 427 8.90 -0.94 10.27
CA TRP A 427 7.54 -0.82 9.75
C TRP A 427 7.54 -0.92 8.21
N ILE A 428 8.51 -0.32 7.54
CA ILE A 428 8.70 -0.44 6.10
C ILE A 428 8.96 -1.89 5.69
N LYS A 429 9.89 -2.58 6.37
CA LYS A 429 10.24 -3.97 6.05
C LYS A 429 9.12 -4.96 6.38
N PHE A 430 8.44 -4.76 7.51
CA PHE A 430 7.46 -5.69 8.06
C PHE A 430 6.08 -5.56 7.41
N LEU A 431 5.62 -4.34 7.13
CA LEU A 431 4.35 -4.15 6.41
C LEU A 431 4.52 -4.11 4.89
N PHE A 432 5.64 -3.63 4.36
CA PHE A 432 5.78 -3.36 2.91
C PHE A 432 6.73 -4.33 2.19
N ASN A 433 7.61 -5.04 2.90
CA ASN A 433 8.54 -6.03 2.32
C ASN A 433 8.27 -7.49 2.76
N GLN A 434 7.03 -7.90 3.07
CA GLN A 434 6.74 -9.35 3.18
C GLN A 434 6.99 -10.12 1.86
N THR A 435 7.29 -9.43 0.76
CA THR A 435 7.74 -10.02 -0.52
C THR A 435 9.19 -9.69 -0.88
N GLY A 436 10.01 -9.27 0.08
CA GLY A 436 11.48 -9.36 -0.02
C GLY A 436 12.23 -8.20 -0.68
N ASN A 437 11.63 -7.34 -1.50
CA ASN A 437 12.37 -6.26 -2.17
C ASN A 437 11.78 -4.86 -1.93
N GLY A 438 12.65 -3.97 -1.43
CA GLY A 438 12.34 -2.59 -1.07
C GLY A 438 11.81 -1.71 -2.22
N HIS A 439 11.14 -0.64 -1.82
CA HIS A 439 10.67 0.50 -2.61
C HIS A 439 11.32 0.70 -3.99
N SER A 440 10.59 0.40 -5.07
CA SER A 440 10.94 0.78 -6.45
C SER A 440 10.00 1.87 -6.97
N VAL A 441 10.55 3.07 -7.16
CA VAL A 441 9.85 4.19 -7.83
C VAL A 441 9.49 3.83 -9.27
N ASP A 442 10.27 2.98 -9.92
CA ASP A 442 9.98 2.50 -11.28
C ASP A 442 8.78 1.56 -11.31
N ARG A 443 8.53 0.79 -10.24
CA ARG A 443 7.30 -0.02 -10.10
C ARG A 443 6.06 0.87 -9.95
N LEU A 444 6.13 1.92 -9.14
CA LEU A 444 5.04 2.92 -9.04
C LEU A 444 4.83 3.65 -10.38
N LYS A 445 5.92 4.01 -11.07
CA LYS A 445 5.82 4.58 -12.42
C LYS A 445 5.18 3.59 -13.39
N GLU A 446 5.58 2.33 -13.46
CA GLU A 446 4.91 1.36 -14.37
C GLU A 446 3.44 1.13 -14.02
N LEU A 447 3.06 1.21 -12.74
CA LEU A 447 1.65 1.14 -12.30
C LEU A 447 0.83 2.39 -12.66
N PHE A 448 1.41 3.60 -12.64
CA PHE A 448 0.66 4.87 -12.76
C PHE A 448 0.93 5.71 -14.01
N SER A 449 2.13 5.66 -14.59
CA SER A 449 2.52 6.49 -15.74
C SER A 449 1.79 6.11 -17.04
N LEU A 450 1.10 4.96 -17.07
CA LEU A 450 0.22 4.58 -18.18
C LEU A 450 -1.14 5.29 -18.19
N ASN A 451 -1.50 6.04 -17.13
CA ASN A 451 -2.80 6.73 -17.03
C ASN A 451 -2.79 8.18 -17.54
N ILE A 452 -1.66 8.73 -17.99
CA ILE A 452 -1.59 10.09 -18.57
C ILE A 452 -1.40 10.05 -20.10
N GLY A 453 -0.81 8.98 -20.65
CA GLY A 453 -0.55 8.86 -22.09
C GLY A 453 -1.79 8.54 -22.95
N MET A 454 -2.93 8.18 -22.36
CA MET A 454 -4.07 7.68 -23.14
C MET A 454 -4.97 8.78 -23.76
N PHE A 455 -4.69 10.07 -23.47
CA PHE A 455 -5.31 11.17 -24.20
C PHE A 455 -4.58 11.53 -25.51
N ALA A 456 -3.55 10.77 -25.90
CA ALA A 456 -2.72 11.12 -27.05
C ALA A 456 -2.50 9.96 -28.04
N VAL A 457 -3.56 9.33 -28.59
CA VAL A 457 -3.49 8.71 -29.94
C VAL A 457 -4.85 8.76 -30.70
N HIS A 458 -4.91 9.74 -31.63
CA HIS A 458 -5.60 9.82 -32.93
C HIS A 458 -7.12 9.59 -33.15
N PRO A 459 -7.85 10.64 -33.61
CA PRO A 459 -8.99 10.51 -34.53
C PRO A 459 -8.52 10.10 -35.95
N PRO A 460 -9.41 9.59 -36.81
CA PRO A 460 -9.04 8.96 -38.08
C PRO A 460 -8.45 9.97 -39.07
N SER A 461 -7.34 9.57 -39.69
CA SER A 461 -6.75 10.06 -40.93
C SER A 461 -7.54 11.14 -41.70
N CYS A 462 -7.23 12.42 -41.46
CA CYS A 462 -7.51 13.47 -42.42
C CYS A 462 -6.31 13.59 -43.38
N ARG A 463 -6.42 12.97 -44.56
CA ARG A 463 -5.47 13.19 -45.68
C ARG A 463 -5.68 14.62 -46.20
N LYS A 464 -4.90 15.58 -45.70
CA LYS A 464 -4.47 16.83 -46.35
C LYS A 464 -3.89 17.73 -45.26
N CYS A 465 -2.58 17.67 -45.09
CA CYS A 465 -1.70 18.75 -44.62
C CYS A 465 -0.29 18.15 -44.51
N SER A 466 0.46 18.27 -45.59
CA SER A 466 1.88 18.00 -45.67
C SER A 466 2.67 19.13 -44.99
N ASN A 467 3.27 18.87 -43.82
CA ASN A 467 4.60 19.34 -43.48
C ASN A 467 5.16 18.64 -42.21
N PRO A 468 6.40 18.11 -42.22
CA PRO A 468 6.97 17.39 -41.10
C PRO A 468 7.68 18.36 -40.13
N LEU A 469 7.10 18.61 -38.96
CA LEU A 469 7.84 19.12 -37.81
C LEU A 469 8.23 17.94 -36.89
N ARG A 470 9.53 17.67 -36.85
CA ARG A 470 10.23 16.68 -36.03
C ARG A 470 9.97 16.95 -34.52
N PRO A 471 9.61 15.94 -33.71
CA PRO A 471 9.69 16.07 -32.26
C PRO A 471 11.16 16.00 -31.81
N MET A 472 11.61 17.02 -31.09
CA MET A 472 12.91 17.06 -30.39
C MET A 472 13.06 15.87 -29.43
N ARG A 473 14.20 15.19 -29.49
CA ARG A 473 14.68 14.27 -28.46
C ARG A 473 15.03 15.05 -27.20
N ALA A 474 14.23 14.94 -26.14
CA ALA A 474 14.62 15.33 -24.79
C ALA A 474 14.95 14.07 -23.99
N GLN A 475 16.14 13.50 -24.21
CA GLN A 475 16.68 12.41 -23.39
C GLN A 475 18.21 12.43 -23.29
N GLN A 476 18.81 13.62 -23.34
CA GLN A 476 20.24 13.85 -23.10
C GLN A 476 20.42 15.06 -22.18
N SER A 477 20.10 14.91 -20.89
CA SER A 477 20.51 15.88 -19.85
C SER A 477 20.41 15.31 -18.43
N TYR A 478 20.82 14.06 -18.22
CA TYR A 478 20.89 13.45 -16.88
C TYR A 478 22.23 12.76 -16.59
N ASN A 479 23.30 13.11 -17.29
CA ASN A 479 24.64 12.53 -17.10
C ASN A 479 25.75 13.51 -16.68
N ASN A 480 25.44 14.74 -16.27
CA ASN A 480 26.47 15.76 -15.96
C ASN A 480 26.40 16.34 -14.54
N LEU A 481 26.12 15.53 -13.51
CA LEU A 481 26.26 15.99 -12.11
C LEU A 481 27.00 15.02 -11.17
N THR A 482 27.71 14.03 -11.72
CA THR A 482 28.71 13.22 -10.99
C THR A 482 30.10 13.47 -11.55
N LYS A 483 30.61 14.68 -11.26
CA LYS A 483 32.02 15.04 -11.17
C LYS A 483 32.07 16.53 -10.89
N ILE A 484 32.47 16.89 -9.67
CA ILE A 484 33.34 18.01 -9.27
C ILE A 484 33.23 18.14 -7.74
N THR A 485 34.39 17.91 -7.10
CA THR A 485 34.81 18.19 -5.70
C THR A 485 34.05 17.55 -4.55
#